data_AF-A0A2T1E141-F1
#
_entry.id   AF-A0A2T1E141-F1
#
_cell.length_a   1.000
_cell.length_b   1.000
_cell.length_c   1.000
_cell.angle_alpha   90.00
_cell.angle_beta   90.00
_cell.angle_gamma   90.00
#
_symmetry.space_group_name_H-M   'P 1'
#
loop_
_entity.id
_entity.type
_entity.pdbx_description
1 polymer ?
#
loop_
_entity_poly.entity_id
_entity_poly.type
_entity_poly.pdbx_seq_one_letter_code
_entity_poly.pdbx_strand_id
1 'polypeptide(L)'
;MELKIETNQAQRSNKAITYQAIGWVTGNYQPSEDNPDCGMLVTQDGIAVPAQLKGRLHHQLNKKFPNYSTKLDLLPEDALWTVYPSTKPLSFLLVNINKLESISSSDPKLKKDNQRKVDGFRLVGQIESVANGRITIVIRRNQQRRKDKKDGLKYQPFALEIVGSLPGESVGQIWELEVQRQKAKLVLGKGCFVRRSLGKPKLVEHKQENVIRSTEAATDTLPLKSKPSEEQSSEQALVEEEGRTNPQAEGV
;
A
#
# COMPACT_ATOMS: atom_id res chain seq x y z
N MET A 1 -21.56 -10.06 -12.96
CA MET A 1 -20.64 -9.41 -13.92
C MET A 1 -19.56 -10.42 -14.27
N GLU A 2 -19.35 -10.70 -15.54
CA GLU A 2 -18.31 -11.65 -15.99
C GLU A 2 -16.99 -10.93 -16.22
N LEU A 3 -15.88 -11.51 -15.73
CA LEU A 3 -14.54 -10.98 -15.98
C LEU A 3 -14.09 -11.37 -17.39
N LYS A 4 -13.88 -10.38 -18.26
CA LYS A 4 -13.33 -10.60 -19.61
C LYS A 4 -11.84 -10.95 -19.56
N ILE A 5 -11.55 -12.22 -19.35
CA ILE A 5 -10.20 -12.79 -19.48
C ILE A 5 -9.89 -12.96 -20.97
N GLU A 6 -9.23 -11.96 -21.55
CA GLU A 6 -8.76 -12.02 -22.95
C GLU A 6 -7.49 -12.86 -23.04
N THR A 7 -7.65 -14.16 -23.32
CA THR A 7 -6.58 -15.13 -23.57
C THR A 7 -5.94 -14.93 -24.96
N ASN A 8 -5.44 -13.73 -25.23
CA ASN A 8 -4.71 -13.37 -26.44
C ASN A 8 -3.30 -13.99 -26.43
N GLN A 9 -3.20 -15.29 -26.75
CA GLN A 9 -1.94 -16.03 -26.87
C GLN A 9 -1.17 -15.71 -28.17
N ALA A 10 -1.79 -15.04 -29.14
CA ALA A 10 -1.16 -14.64 -30.40
C ALA A 10 -0.23 -13.42 -30.22
N GLN A 11 0.98 -13.52 -30.78
CA GLN A 11 2.03 -12.49 -30.86
C GLN A 11 2.09 -11.43 -29.73
N ARG A 12 2.74 -11.79 -28.61
CA ARG A 12 3.60 -10.83 -27.89
C ARG A 12 5.06 -11.28 -28.05
N SER A 13 5.91 -10.36 -28.50
CA SER A 13 7.28 -10.66 -28.93
C SER A 13 8.22 -11.04 -27.78
N ASN A 14 9.42 -11.54 -28.11
CA ASN A 14 10.49 -11.89 -27.16
C ASN A 14 11.14 -10.64 -26.52
N LYS A 15 10.30 -9.78 -25.93
CA LYS A 15 10.66 -8.50 -25.31
C LYS A 15 11.00 -8.73 -23.83
N ALA A 16 12.04 -8.06 -23.35
CA ALA A 16 12.39 -8.09 -21.93
C ALA A 16 11.20 -7.59 -21.08
N ILE A 17 10.87 -8.33 -20.01
CA ILE A 17 9.76 -7.94 -19.12
C ILE A 17 10.19 -6.81 -18.21
N THR A 18 9.47 -5.70 -18.30
CA THR A 18 9.54 -4.57 -17.39
C THR A 18 8.46 -4.74 -16.32
N TYR A 19 8.87 -5.16 -15.12
CA TYR A 19 8.04 -5.09 -13.92
C TYR A 19 7.65 -3.63 -13.64
N GLN A 20 6.41 -3.41 -13.25
CA GLN A 20 5.86 -2.06 -13.06
C GLN A 20 4.72 -2.08 -12.05
N ALA A 21 4.61 -1.01 -11.27
CA ALA A 21 3.38 -0.66 -10.57
C ALA A 21 3.23 0.85 -10.65
N ILE A 22 2.35 1.32 -11.53
CA ILE A 22 2.10 2.74 -11.76
C ILE A 22 0.60 2.99 -11.78
N GLY A 23 0.16 4.14 -11.30
CA GLY A 23 -1.21 4.61 -11.48
C GLY A 23 -1.28 6.12 -11.66
N TRP A 24 -2.48 6.59 -11.95
CA TRP A 24 -2.80 8.00 -12.12
C TRP A 24 -4.00 8.34 -11.23
N VAL A 25 -3.82 9.23 -10.25
CA VAL A 25 -4.84 9.56 -9.23
C VAL A 25 -5.07 11.07 -9.22
N THR A 26 -6.33 11.49 -9.17
CA THR A 26 -6.73 12.88 -8.97
C THR A 26 -6.89 13.19 -7.48
N GLY A 27 -6.39 14.35 -7.05
CA GLY A 27 -6.59 14.78 -5.66
C GLY A 27 -5.67 15.91 -5.21
N ASN A 28 -6.03 16.51 -4.08
CA ASN A 28 -5.30 17.60 -3.45
C ASN A 28 -4.29 17.02 -2.46
N TYR A 29 -3.00 17.32 -2.64
CA TYR A 29 -1.95 16.86 -1.73
C TYR A 29 -1.79 17.86 -0.58
N GLN A 30 -2.09 17.39 0.63
CA GLN A 30 -1.94 18.10 1.89
C GLN A 30 -0.64 17.63 2.57
N PRO A 31 0.45 18.40 2.52
CA PRO A 31 1.69 18.06 3.22
C PRO A 31 1.51 18.12 4.75
N SER A 32 2.33 17.37 5.46
CA SER A 32 2.46 17.41 6.92
C SER A 32 3.31 18.62 7.34
N GLU A 33 2.97 19.22 8.48
CA GLU A 33 3.69 20.36 9.08
C GLU A 33 5.16 20.01 9.41
N ASP A 34 5.41 18.82 9.95
CA ASP A 34 6.76 18.33 10.28
C ASP A 34 7.64 18.09 9.05
N ASN A 35 7.04 17.68 7.94
CA ASN A 35 7.77 17.26 6.75
C ASN A 35 6.91 17.35 5.47
N PRO A 36 7.19 18.30 4.56
CA PRO A 36 6.43 18.48 3.32
C PRO A 36 6.70 17.40 2.25
N ASP A 37 7.66 16.48 2.45
CA ASP A 37 7.77 15.27 1.63
C ASP A 37 6.73 14.20 2.01
N CYS A 38 6.05 14.33 3.16
CA CYS A 38 5.03 13.40 3.66
C CYS A 38 3.68 14.13 3.82
N GLY A 39 2.56 13.42 3.71
CA GLY A 39 1.24 14.03 3.85
C GLY A 39 0.10 13.09 3.45
N MET A 40 -1.04 13.69 3.09
CA MET A 40 -2.24 12.99 2.62
C MET A 40 -2.60 13.47 1.21
N LEU A 41 -2.92 12.55 0.31
CA LEU A 41 -3.60 12.86 -0.95
C LEU A 41 -5.10 12.68 -0.73
N VAL A 42 -5.86 13.77 -0.72
CA VAL A 42 -7.33 13.74 -0.64
C VAL A 42 -7.88 13.57 -2.06
N THR A 43 -8.42 12.38 -2.35
CA THR A 43 -8.92 12.03 -3.69
C THR A 43 -10.31 12.61 -3.96
N GLN A 44 -10.74 12.63 -5.22
CA GLN A 44 -12.03 13.19 -5.65
C GLN A 44 -13.27 12.48 -5.03
N ASP A 45 -13.14 11.25 -4.56
CA ASP A 45 -14.16 10.53 -3.77
C ASP A 45 -14.04 10.75 -2.25
N GLY A 46 -13.31 11.80 -1.83
CA GLY A 46 -13.20 12.24 -0.43
C GLY A 46 -12.29 11.39 0.45
N ILE A 47 -11.53 10.45 -0.11
CA ILE A 47 -10.66 9.55 0.66
C ILE A 47 -9.28 10.19 0.84
N ALA A 48 -8.91 10.46 2.09
CA ALA A 48 -7.54 10.83 2.42
C ALA A 48 -6.64 9.57 2.41
N VAL A 49 -5.72 9.50 1.45
CA VAL A 49 -4.75 8.39 1.31
C VAL A 49 -3.35 8.87 1.69
N PRO A 50 -2.63 8.21 2.62
CA PRO A 50 -1.25 8.58 2.96
C PRO A 50 -0.34 8.65 1.73
N ALA A 51 0.43 9.72 1.61
CA ALA A 51 1.20 10.04 0.42
C ALA A 51 2.60 10.58 0.75
N GLN A 52 3.58 10.24 -0.10
CA GLN A 52 4.96 10.70 0.01
C GLN A 52 5.48 11.22 -1.33
N LEU A 53 6.24 12.31 -1.34
CA LEU A 53 6.91 12.85 -2.51
C LEU A 53 8.22 12.11 -2.81
N LYS A 54 8.43 11.73 -4.07
CA LYS A 54 9.62 10.96 -4.47
C LYS A 54 10.82 11.85 -4.75
N GLY A 55 11.65 12.08 -3.73
CA GLY A 55 12.99 12.66 -3.87
C GLY A 55 12.95 14.12 -4.34
N ARG A 56 13.33 14.42 -5.59
CA ARG A 56 13.34 15.81 -6.08
C ARG A 56 11.95 16.39 -6.37
N LEU A 57 10.87 15.63 -6.20
CA LEU A 57 9.51 16.10 -6.50
C LEU A 57 9.11 17.31 -5.63
N HIS A 58 9.45 17.36 -4.35
CA HIS A 58 9.22 18.56 -3.51
C HIS A 58 9.88 19.81 -4.09
N HIS A 59 11.15 19.72 -4.48
CA HIS A 59 11.86 20.84 -5.10
C HIS A 59 11.26 21.25 -6.46
N GLN A 60 10.78 20.28 -7.24
CA GLN A 60 10.07 20.55 -8.50
C GLN A 60 8.69 21.19 -8.27
N LEU A 61 7.98 20.80 -7.22
CA LEU A 61 6.72 21.43 -6.79
C LEU A 61 6.99 22.85 -6.31
N ASN A 62 7.91 23.07 -5.37
CA ASN A 62 8.20 24.41 -4.84
C ASN A 62 8.75 25.38 -5.92
N LYS A 63 9.42 24.86 -6.98
CA LYS A 63 9.82 25.67 -8.14
C LYS A 63 8.64 26.06 -9.06
N LYS A 64 7.58 25.23 -9.14
CA LYS A 64 6.38 25.50 -9.97
C LYS A 64 5.30 26.26 -9.20
N PHE A 65 5.18 25.98 -7.91
CA PHE A 65 4.15 26.41 -6.98
C PHE A 65 4.84 26.85 -5.66
N PRO A 66 5.45 28.05 -5.61
CA PRO A 66 6.24 28.46 -4.46
C PRO A 66 5.39 28.55 -3.19
N ASN A 67 5.85 27.92 -2.11
CA ASN A 67 5.14 27.81 -0.82
C ASN A 67 3.88 26.92 -0.84
N TYR A 68 3.73 25.97 -1.77
CA TYR A 68 2.62 25.00 -1.75
C TYR A 68 2.52 24.19 -0.43
N SER A 69 3.62 24.12 0.33
CA SER A 69 3.67 23.46 1.65
C SER A 69 3.05 24.25 2.79
N THR A 70 2.78 25.56 2.60
CA THR A 70 2.10 26.42 3.59
C THR A 70 0.85 27.10 3.03
N LYS A 71 0.61 27.00 1.72
CA LYS A 71 -0.60 27.47 1.03
C LYS A 71 -1.10 26.38 0.08
N LEU A 72 -2.11 25.64 0.53
CA LEU A 72 -2.66 24.48 -0.17
C LEU A 72 -3.23 24.83 -1.57
N ASP A 73 -3.87 26.01 -1.67
CA ASP A 73 -4.56 26.52 -2.86
C ASP A 73 -3.65 26.83 -4.05
N LEU A 74 -2.32 26.66 -3.89
CA LEU A 74 -1.34 26.85 -4.95
C LEU A 74 -1.13 25.61 -5.83
N LEU A 75 -1.66 24.45 -5.43
CA LEU A 75 -1.71 23.25 -6.28
C LEU A 75 -2.93 23.30 -7.21
N PRO A 76 -2.84 22.79 -8.46
CA PRO A 76 -4.00 22.75 -9.36
C PRO A 76 -5.13 21.87 -8.81
N GLU A 77 -6.38 22.34 -8.83
CA GLU A 77 -7.57 21.56 -8.47
C GLU A 77 -7.70 20.27 -9.32
N ASP A 78 -7.40 20.38 -10.62
CA ASP A 78 -7.27 19.26 -11.58
C ASP A 78 -5.88 18.56 -11.48
N ALA A 79 -5.30 18.39 -10.29
CA ALA A 79 -3.99 17.72 -10.15
C ALA A 79 -4.07 16.21 -10.45
N LEU A 80 -3.43 15.77 -11.55
CA LEU A 80 -3.23 14.36 -11.87
C LEU A 80 -1.84 13.89 -11.44
N TRP A 81 -1.81 13.13 -10.36
CA TRP A 81 -0.58 12.56 -9.80
C TRP A 81 -0.25 11.23 -10.48
N THR A 82 0.98 11.12 -10.98
CA THR A 82 1.56 9.82 -11.34
C THR A 82 2.10 9.19 -10.06
N VAL A 83 1.58 8.02 -9.67
CA VAL A 83 1.87 7.38 -8.37
C VAL A 83 2.42 5.96 -8.51
N TYR A 84 3.15 5.48 -7.50
CA TYR A 84 3.33 4.05 -7.23
C TYR A 84 2.53 3.67 -5.97
N PRO A 85 1.67 2.64 -5.99
CA PRO A 85 0.90 2.23 -4.82
C PRO A 85 1.70 1.33 -3.86
N SER A 86 1.32 1.38 -2.58
CA SER A 86 1.42 0.30 -1.60
C SER A 86 0.00 -0.10 -1.15
N THR A 87 -0.19 -1.26 -0.52
CA THR A 87 -1.53 -1.76 -0.11
C THR A 87 -1.60 -2.27 1.34
N LYS A 88 -0.61 -1.94 2.19
CA LYS A 88 -0.58 -2.33 3.62
C LYS A 88 -0.16 -1.15 4.53
N PRO A 89 -1.03 -0.15 4.79
CA PRO A 89 -2.34 0.12 4.15
C PRO A 89 -2.17 0.71 2.74
N LEU A 90 -3.27 1.10 2.08
CA LEU A 90 -3.18 1.86 0.81
C LEU A 90 -2.40 3.16 1.05
N SER A 91 -1.32 3.37 0.29
CA SER A 91 -0.57 4.61 0.28
C SER A 91 0.08 4.85 -1.08
N PHE A 92 0.48 6.10 -1.36
CA PHE A 92 1.00 6.52 -2.66
C PHE A 92 2.38 7.18 -2.55
N LEU A 93 3.38 6.62 -3.24
CA LEU A 93 4.60 7.36 -3.56
C LEU A 93 4.34 8.18 -4.82
N LEU A 94 4.17 9.49 -4.65
CA LEU A 94 3.93 10.47 -5.71
C LEU A 94 5.22 10.69 -6.50
N VAL A 95 5.17 10.50 -7.82
CA VAL A 95 6.34 10.48 -8.72
C VAL A 95 6.40 11.69 -9.65
N ASN A 96 5.24 12.21 -10.06
CA ASN A 96 5.12 13.44 -10.85
C ASN A 96 3.72 14.03 -10.65
N ILE A 97 3.58 15.35 -10.87
CA ILE A 97 2.30 16.03 -11.05
C ILE A 97 2.13 16.48 -12.50
N ASN A 98 0.93 16.27 -13.03
CA ASN A 98 0.47 16.84 -14.29
C ASN A 98 -0.84 17.59 -14.02
N LYS A 99 -1.24 18.53 -14.87
CA LYS A 99 -2.64 18.99 -14.87
C LYS A 99 -3.47 17.97 -15.64
N LEU A 100 -4.63 17.56 -15.12
CA LEU A 100 -5.61 16.84 -15.91
C LEU A 100 -6.21 17.83 -16.90
N GLU A 101 -6.09 17.57 -18.19
CA GLU A 101 -6.59 18.46 -19.26
C GLU A 101 -8.12 18.27 -19.46
N SER A 102 -8.84 18.04 -18.36
CA SER A 102 -10.20 17.48 -18.28
C SER A 102 -11.32 18.48 -18.56
N ILE A 103 -11.13 19.76 -18.24
CA ILE A 103 -12.22 20.76 -18.25
C ILE A 103 -12.10 21.71 -19.45
N SER A 104 -10.95 22.35 -19.67
CA SER A 104 -10.80 23.42 -20.67
C SER A 104 -10.37 22.98 -22.07
N SER A 105 -9.94 21.74 -22.30
CA SER A 105 -9.51 21.29 -23.63
C SER A 105 -10.70 21.17 -24.61
N SER A 106 -10.49 21.54 -25.88
CA SER A 106 -11.53 21.48 -26.91
C SER A 106 -11.71 20.10 -27.55
N ASP A 107 -10.76 19.17 -27.37
CA ASP A 107 -10.85 17.80 -27.91
C ASP A 107 -11.61 16.85 -26.96
N PRO A 108 -12.82 16.36 -27.34
CA PRO A 108 -13.60 15.43 -26.52
C PRO A 108 -13.00 14.01 -26.45
N LYS A 109 -12.08 13.63 -27.35
CA LYS A 109 -11.37 12.34 -27.27
C LYS A 109 -10.34 12.38 -26.15
N LEU A 110 -9.51 13.42 -26.12
CA LEU A 110 -8.47 13.60 -25.09
C LEU A 110 -9.08 13.69 -23.69
N LYS A 111 -10.23 14.38 -23.54
CA LYS A 111 -11.02 14.38 -22.30
C LYS A 111 -11.43 12.97 -21.85
N LYS A 112 -12.06 12.18 -22.74
CA LYS A 112 -12.48 10.80 -22.43
C LYS A 112 -11.31 9.89 -22.09
N ASP A 113 -10.21 9.96 -22.85
CA ASP A 113 -9.06 9.08 -22.65
C ASP A 113 -8.18 9.48 -21.46
N ASN A 114 -8.28 10.74 -20.98
CA ASN A 114 -7.69 11.14 -19.71
C ASN A 114 -8.59 10.77 -18.52
N GLN A 115 -9.91 10.95 -18.61
CA GLN A 115 -10.86 10.45 -17.59
C GLN A 115 -10.76 8.93 -17.40
N ARG A 116 -10.60 8.15 -18.48
CA ARG A 116 -10.37 6.69 -18.44
C ARG A 116 -9.08 6.25 -17.74
N LYS A 117 -8.13 7.17 -17.51
CA LYS A 117 -6.87 6.90 -16.78
C LYS A 117 -6.96 7.31 -15.31
N VAL A 118 -7.91 8.17 -14.93
CA VAL A 118 -8.11 8.55 -13.52
C VAL A 118 -8.45 7.30 -12.73
N ASP A 119 -7.77 7.12 -11.60
CA ASP A 119 -7.81 5.93 -10.74
C ASP A 119 -7.43 4.61 -11.41
N GLY A 120 -6.89 4.67 -12.63
CA GLY A 120 -6.34 3.55 -13.37
C GLY A 120 -4.90 3.24 -12.96
N PHE A 121 -4.61 1.97 -12.74
CA PHE A 121 -3.31 1.41 -12.39
C PHE A 121 -2.92 0.33 -13.40
N ARG A 122 -1.64 0.29 -13.77
CA ARG A 122 -1.02 -0.78 -14.57
C ARG A 122 0.07 -1.46 -13.77
N LEU A 123 -0.14 -2.74 -13.51
CA LEU A 123 0.75 -3.59 -12.71
C LEU A 123 1.32 -4.70 -13.61
N VAL A 124 2.62 -4.90 -13.58
CA VAL A 124 3.32 -6.00 -14.27
C VAL A 124 4.19 -6.70 -13.24
N GLY A 125 3.87 -7.95 -12.94
CA GLY A 125 4.46 -8.67 -11.80
C GLY A 125 4.18 -10.17 -11.81
N GLN A 126 4.85 -10.89 -10.91
CA GLN A 126 4.61 -12.31 -10.69
C GLN A 126 3.45 -12.48 -9.70
N ILE A 127 2.44 -13.28 -10.03
CA ILE A 127 1.38 -13.64 -9.08
C ILE A 127 1.97 -14.60 -8.05
N GLU A 128 1.78 -14.29 -6.77
CA GLU A 128 2.26 -15.07 -5.63
C GLU A 128 1.14 -15.89 -5.00
N SER A 129 -0.07 -15.35 -4.92
CA SER A 129 -1.27 -16.07 -4.49
C SER A 129 -2.54 -15.53 -5.13
N VAL A 130 -3.55 -16.39 -5.28
CA VAL A 130 -4.93 -16.04 -5.61
C VAL A 130 -5.83 -16.80 -4.66
N ALA A 131 -6.50 -16.11 -3.73
CA ALA A 131 -7.32 -16.72 -2.69
C ALA A 131 -8.34 -15.70 -2.15
N ASN A 132 -9.51 -16.17 -1.71
CA ASN A 132 -10.51 -15.38 -0.97
C ASN A 132 -10.88 -14.03 -1.64
N GLY A 133 -10.98 -14.01 -2.97
CA GLY A 133 -11.26 -12.78 -3.74
C GLY A 133 -10.13 -11.75 -3.73
N ARG A 134 -8.90 -12.17 -3.44
CA ARG A 134 -7.68 -11.36 -3.51
C ARG A 134 -6.61 -12.02 -4.37
N ILE A 135 -5.80 -11.17 -4.98
CA ILE A 135 -4.62 -11.51 -5.79
C ILE A 135 -3.42 -10.81 -5.15
N THR A 136 -2.38 -11.56 -4.80
CA THR A 136 -1.10 -10.98 -4.38
C THR A 136 -0.16 -10.94 -5.57
N ILE A 137 0.21 -9.74 -6.03
CA ILE A 137 1.15 -9.53 -7.14
C ILE A 137 2.47 -8.94 -6.64
N VAL A 138 3.57 -9.63 -6.95
CA VAL A 138 4.93 -9.30 -6.52
C VAL A 138 5.68 -8.58 -7.62
N ILE A 139 6.09 -7.34 -7.32
CA ILE A 139 6.79 -6.44 -8.22
C ILE A 139 8.29 -6.52 -7.93
N ARG A 140 9.07 -6.88 -8.96
CA ARG A 140 10.55 -6.98 -8.90
C ARG A 140 11.21 -5.76 -9.55
N ARG A 141 12.52 -5.59 -9.34
CA ARG A 141 13.31 -4.50 -9.91
C ARG A 141 13.86 -4.90 -11.28
N ASN A 142 13.62 -4.05 -12.29
CA ASN A 142 14.06 -4.27 -13.68
C ASN A 142 15.58 -4.29 -13.88
N GLN A 143 16.33 -3.75 -12.92
CA GLN A 143 17.79 -3.73 -12.91
C GLN A 143 18.26 -4.27 -11.56
N GLN A 144 18.98 -5.39 -11.57
CA GLN A 144 19.81 -5.77 -10.43
C GLN A 144 20.92 -4.71 -10.27
N ARG A 145 21.25 -4.33 -9.05
CA ARG A 145 22.52 -3.64 -8.80
C ARG A 145 23.65 -4.60 -9.23
N ARG A 146 24.72 -4.08 -9.86
CA ARG A 146 25.95 -4.84 -10.02
C ARG A 146 26.46 -5.26 -8.62
N LYS A 147 27.23 -6.35 -8.54
CA LYS A 147 27.48 -7.16 -7.33
C LYS A 147 28.41 -6.48 -6.30
N ASP A 148 28.67 -5.19 -6.46
CA ASP A 148 29.99 -4.59 -6.15
C ASP A 148 29.98 -3.74 -4.87
N LYS A 149 28.96 -3.90 -4.00
CA LYS A 149 28.90 -3.29 -2.66
C LYS A 149 28.45 -4.31 -1.62
N LYS A 150 29.36 -4.68 -0.71
CA LYS A 150 29.12 -5.65 0.38
C LYS A 150 28.02 -5.16 1.34
N ASP A 151 27.97 -3.86 1.60
CA ASP A 151 27.05 -3.22 2.57
C ASP A 151 25.72 -2.77 1.95
N GLY A 152 25.42 -3.21 0.74
CA GLY A 152 24.17 -2.89 0.06
C GLY A 152 23.01 -3.72 0.59
N LEU A 153 22.13 -3.13 1.40
CA LEU A 153 20.84 -3.73 1.82
C LEU A 153 20.20 -4.51 0.67
N LYS A 154 20.01 -5.81 0.89
CA LYS A 154 19.54 -6.76 -0.12
C LYS A 154 18.19 -6.31 -0.66
N TYR A 155 18.10 -6.16 -1.98
CA TYR A 155 16.84 -5.76 -2.62
C TYR A 155 15.72 -6.77 -2.28
N GLN A 156 14.67 -6.27 -1.64
CA GLN A 156 13.43 -6.99 -1.42
C GLN A 156 12.40 -6.56 -2.49
N PRO A 157 11.68 -7.50 -3.13
CA PRO A 157 10.51 -7.15 -3.92
C PRO A 157 9.37 -6.70 -3.00
N PHE A 158 8.43 -5.94 -3.54
CA PHE A 158 7.22 -5.55 -2.82
C PHE A 158 5.99 -6.24 -3.40
N ALA A 159 5.01 -6.52 -2.55
CA ALA A 159 3.76 -7.17 -2.91
C ALA A 159 2.60 -6.17 -2.83
N LEU A 160 1.65 -6.28 -3.75
CA LEU A 160 0.39 -5.53 -3.75
C LEU A 160 -0.77 -6.51 -3.66
N GLU A 161 -1.76 -6.20 -2.81
CA GLU A 161 -3.02 -6.93 -2.72
C GLU A 161 -4.09 -6.24 -3.58
N ILE A 162 -4.60 -6.97 -4.56
CA ILE A 162 -5.65 -6.52 -5.49
C ILE A 162 -6.91 -7.34 -5.23
N VAL A 163 -8.07 -6.69 -5.10
CA VAL A 163 -9.36 -7.35 -4.99
C VAL A 163 -9.80 -7.85 -6.37
N GLY A 164 -10.16 -9.12 -6.48
CA GLY A 164 -10.53 -9.76 -7.74
C GLY A 164 -10.20 -11.25 -7.75
N SER A 165 -10.34 -11.86 -8.92
CA SER A 165 -9.96 -13.27 -9.14
C SER A 165 -9.22 -13.43 -10.46
N LEU A 166 -8.35 -14.44 -10.49
CA LEU A 166 -7.64 -14.95 -11.66
C LEU A 166 -7.73 -16.49 -11.63
N PRO A 167 -7.53 -17.20 -12.75
CA PRO A 167 -7.42 -18.66 -12.74
C PRO A 167 -6.37 -19.14 -11.74
N GLY A 168 -6.62 -20.23 -11.00
CA GLY A 168 -5.68 -20.72 -9.97
C GLY A 168 -4.27 -21.01 -10.51
N GLU A 169 -4.18 -21.46 -11.76
CA GLU A 169 -2.94 -21.65 -12.52
C GLU A 169 -2.06 -20.39 -12.65
N SER A 170 -2.62 -19.20 -12.41
CA SER A 170 -1.90 -17.91 -12.50
C SER A 170 -0.76 -17.80 -11.48
N VAL A 171 -0.82 -18.54 -10.37
CA VAL A 171 0.23 -18.55 -9.34
C VAL A 171 1.56 -18.97 -9.96
N GLY A 172 2.62 -18.18 -9.70
CA GLY A 172 3.94 -18.37 -10.31
C GLY A 172 4.06 -17.88 -11.76
N GLN A 173 2.99 -17.39 -12.38
CA GLN A 173 3.04 -16.74 -13.69
C GLN A 173 3.27 -15.23 -13.57
N ILE A 174 3.70 -14.59 -14.66
CA ILE A 174 3.82 -13.14 -14.81
C ILE A 174 2.62 -12.64 -15.59
N TRP A 175 1.93 -11.65 -15.03
CA TRP A 175 0.70 -11.05 -15.57
C TRP A 175 0.85 -9.53 -15.68
N GLU A 176 0.15 -8.97 -16.67
CA GLU A 176 -0.15 -7.54 -16.79
C GLU A 176 -1.60 -7.35 -16.33
N LEU A 177 -1.80 -6.54 -15.29
CA LEU A 177 -3.11 -6.24 -14.72
C LEU A 177 -3.45 -4.76 -14.91
N GLU A 178 -4.61 -4.51 -15.51
CA GLU A 178 -5.29 -3.22 -15.48
C GLU A 178 -6.22 -3.22 -14.27
N VAL A 179 -5.98 -2.27 -13.37
CA VAL A 179 -6.55 -2.21 -12.03
C VAL A 179 -7.18 -0.82 -11.84
N GLN A 180 -8.27 -0.74 -11.11
CA GLN A 180 -8.98 0.50 -10.81
C GLN A 180 -9.05 0.71 -9.30
N ARG A 181 -8.78 1.92 -8.80
CA ARG A 181 -9.01 2.25 -7.39
C ARG A 181 -10.50 2.41 -7.15
N GLN A 182 -10.98 1.82 -6.05
CA GLN A 182 -12.32 2.04 -5.51
C GLN A 182 -12.17 2.34 -4.03
N LYS A 183 -12.34 3.63 -3.66
CA LYS A 183 -12.06 4.14 -2.30
C LYS A 183 -10.64 3.77 -1.85
N ALA A 184 -10.50 3.05 -0.73
CA ALA A 184 -9.22 2.59 -0.17
C ALA A 184 -8.75 1.22 -0.71
N LYS A 185 -9.31 0.71 -1.82
CA LYS A 185 -8.97 -0.61 -2.38
C LYS A 185 -8.56 -0.50 -3.85
N LEU A 186 -7.66 -1.39 -4.28
CA LEU A 186 -7.35 -1.62 -5.69
C LEU A 186 -8.12 -2.85 -6.18
N VAL A 187 -8.82 -2.73 -7.31
CA VAL A 187 -9.74 -3.75 -7.85
C VAL A 187 -9.33 -4.13 -9.28
N LEU A 188 -9.29 -5.42 -9.59
CA LEU A 188 -8.95 -5.92 -10.92
C LEU A 188 -10.04 -5.55 -11.94
N GLY A 189 -9.66 -4.85 -13.01
CA GLY A 189 -10.53 -4.60 -14.17
C GLY A 189 -10.29 -5.61 -15.29
N LYS A 190 -9.02 -5.82 -15.67
CA LYS A 190 -8.61 -6.76 -16.72
C LYS A 190 -7.24 -7.37 -16.40
N GLY A 191 -7.07 -8.65 -16.70
CA GLY A 191 -5.80 -9.36 -16.56
C GLY A 191 -5.37 -10.01 -17.88
N CYS A 192 -4.08 -9.89 -18.20
CA CYS A 192 -3.46 -10.51 -19.37
C CYS A 192 -2.24 -11.34 -18.94
N PHE A 193 -2.23 -12.62 -19.31
CA PHE A 193 -1.07 -13.49 -19.12
C PHE A 193 0.11 -13.03 -19.99
N VAL A 194 1.31 -12.93 -19.41
CA VAL A 194 2.52 -12.54 -20.14
C VAL A 194 3.44 -13.74 -20.39
N ARG A 195 3.77 -14.51 -19.35
CA ARG A 195 4.47 -15.81 -19.43
C ARG A 195 4.53 -16.51 -18.07
N ARG A 196 4.91 -17.80 -18.04
CA ARG A 196 5.35 -18.49 -16.79
C ARG A 196 6.63 -17.84 -16.25
N SER A 197 6.77 -17.72 -14.92
CA SER A 197 8.03 -17.23 -14.33
C SER A 197 9.09 -18.33 -14.34
N LEU A 198 10.33 -17.96 -14.68
CA LEU A 198 11.49 -18.87 -14.70
C LEU A 198 12.14 -19.05 -13.30
N GLY A 199 11.41 -18.75 -12.23
CA GLY A 199 11.89 -18.82 -10.85
C GLY A 199 10.93 -19.62 -9.96
N LYS A 200 11.49 -20.56 -9.19
CA LYS A 200 10.75 -21.57 -8.40
C LYS A 200 9.53 -20.97 -7.68
N PRO A 201 8.31 -21.49 -7.88
CA PRO A 201 7.23 -21.27 -6.93
C PRO A 201 7.63 -21.89 -5.59
N LYS A 202 7.37 -21.20 -4.48
CA LYS A 202 7.30 -21.86 -3.17
C LYS A 202 5.89 -22.43 -3.04
N LEU A 203 5.77 -23.75 -3.05
CA LEU A 203 4.56 -24.39 -2.55
C LEU A 203 4.51 -24.10 -1.04
N VAL A 204 3.47 -23.38 -0.60
CA VAL A 204 3.16 -23.25 0.82
C VAL A 204 2.08 -24.27 1.12
N GLU A 205 2.50 -25.46 1.52
CA GLU A 205 1.60 -26.50 2.01
C GLU A 205 1.01 -26.06 3.34
N HIS A 206 -0.24 -25.60 3.32
CA HIS A 206 -1.02 -25.44 4.54
C HIS A 206 -1.41 -26.82 5.06
N LYS A 207 -0.59 -27.39 5.95
CA LYS A 207 -1.01 -28.51 6.80
C LYS A 207 -2.28 -28.11 7.55
N GLN A 208 -3.40 -28.74 7.22
CA GLN A 208 -4.59 -28.75 8.05
C GLN A 208 -4.39 -29.81 9.13
N GLU A 209 -4.13 -29.39 10.37
CA GLU A 209 -4.14 -30.30 11.52
C GLU A 209 -5.59 -30.65 11.87
N ASN A 210 -6.07 -31.77 11.32
CA ASN A 210 -7.34 -32.38 11.72
C ASN A 210 -7.22 -32.94 13.15
N VAL A 211 -7.43 -32.09 14.15
CA VAL A 211 -7.63 -32.52 15.54
C VAL A 211 -9.03 -33.08 15.68
N ILE A 212 -9.19 -34.36 15.33
CA ILE A 212 -10.37 -35.15 15.68
C ILE A 212 -10.30 -35.44 17.18
N ARG A 213 -11.32 -35.00 17.94
CA ARG A 213 -11.54 -35.43 19.31
C ARG A 213 -13.00 -35.82 19.51
N SER A 214 -13.23 -37.13 19.60
CA SER A 214 -14.44 -37.73 20.13
C SER A 214 -14.16 -38.34 21.50
N THR A 215 -15.24 -38.66 22.20
CA THR A 215 -15.38 -39.46 23.44
C THR A 215 -14.51 -40.74 23.49
N GLU A 216 -14.20 -41.37 24.63
CA GLU A 216 -14.90 -41.58 25.93
C GLU A 216 -13.83 -41.79 27.06
N ALA A 217 -13.98 -41.32 28.31
CA ALA A 217 -14.65 -41.90 29.50
C ALA A 217 -13.73 -42.71 30.48
N ALA A 218 -13.90 -42.46 31.80
CA ALA A 218 -13.51 -43.20 33.04
C ALA A 218 -12.16 -44.00 33.12
N THR A 219 -11.42 -44.05 34.24
CA THR A 219 -11.84 -44.33 35.65
C THR A 219 -10.74 -43.89 36.67
N ASP A 220 -11.15 -43.66 37.92
CA ASP A 220 -10.40 -43.51 39.20
C ASP A 220 -8.85 -43.43 39.26
N THR A 221 -8.34 -42.45 40.02
CA THR A 221 -7.81 -42.68 41.40
C THR A 221 -7.34 -41.36 42.06
N LEU A 222 -7.84 -41.10 43.28
CA LEU A 222 -7.32 -40.11 44.26
C LEU A 222 -6.53 -40.91 45.35
N PRO A 223 -5.59 -40.34 46.16
CA PRO A 223 -5.79 -39.07 46.89
C PRO A 223 -4.54 -38.25 47.36
N LEU A 224 -4.81 -37.15 48.11
CA LEU A 224 -3.92 -36.43 49.06
C LEU A 224 -2.73 -35.62 48.44
N LYS A 225 -2.24 -34.50 49.01
CA LYS A 225 -2.42 -33.86 50.33
C LYS A 225 -2.19 -32.32 50.31
N SER A 226 -2.61 -31.63 51.37
CA SER A 226 -2.10 -30.35 51.95
C SER A 226 -2.12 -29.01 51.17
N LYS A 227 -3.03 -28.12 51.64
CA LYS A 227 -2.79 -26.67 51.95
C LYS A 227 -1.97 -26.54 53.28
N PRO A 228 -1.55 -25.35 53.83
CA PRO A 228 -2.10 -23.98 53.67
C PRO A 228 -1.08 -22.79 53.61
N SER A 229 -1.62 -21.55 53.62
CA SER A 229 -1.09 -20.22 54.08
C SER A 229 0.31 -19.74 53.66
N GLU A 230 0.79 -18.49 53.88
CA GLU A 230 0.25 -17.15 54.29
C GLU A 230 0.56 -16.14 53.13
N GLU A 231 0.05 -14.92 52.93
CA GLU A 231 -0.64 -13.88 53.72
C GLU A 231 0.20 -12.95 54.63
N GLN A 232 0.83 -11.91 54.05
CA GLN A 232 1.02 -10.53 54.56
C GLN A 232 1.66 -9.65 53.44
N SER A 233 1.36 -8.35 53.20
CA SER A 233 1.28 -7.12 54.04
C SER A 233 2.65 -6.61 54.54
N SER A 234 3.04 -5.33 54.49
CA SER A 234 2.33 -4.07 54.12
C SER A 234 3.29 -3.02 53.50
N GLU A 235 2.77 -1.82 53.15
CA GLU A 235 3.19 -0.42 53.50
C GLU A 235 4.67 -0.11 53.90
N GLN A 236 5.22 1.13 53.88
CA GLN A 236 4.81 2.52 53.59
C GLN A 236 6.10 3.30 53.14
N ALA A 237 6.28 4.62 52.96
CA ALA A 237 5.52 5.90 53.05
C ALA A 237 6.22 6.91 52.08
N LEU A 238 5.52 7.84 51.42
CA LEU A 238 5.25 9.25 51.80
C LEU A 238 6.44 10.09 52.30
N VAL A 239 6.80 11.14 51.54
CA VAL A 239 7.26 12.46 52.04
C VAL A 239 6.65 13.54 51.13
N GLU A 240 5.99 14.52 51.72
CA GLU A 240 5.49 15.74 51.07
C GLU A 240 6.40 16.92 51.44
N GLU A 241 6.33 18.04 50.70
CA GLU A 241 5.98 19.34 51.32
C GLU A 241 5.60 20.41 50.27
N GLU A 242 4.82 21.40 50.70
CA GLU A 242 4.38 22.55 49.90
C GLU A 242 5.37 23.73 49.95
N GLY A 243 5.28 24.66 48.99
CA GLY A 243 6.10 25.88 48.96
C GLY A 243 5.40 27.05 48.26
N ARG A 244 4.51 27.75 48.97
CA ARG A 244 3.51 28.68 48.40
C ARG A 244 3.78 30.15 48.77
N THR A 245 4.00 31.03 47.79
CA THR A 245 3.63 32.48 47.88
C THR A 245 3.67 33.23 46.54
N ASN A 246 2.83 34.27 46.46
CA ASN A 246 2.78 35.39 45.49
C ASN A 246 2.65 36.68 46.36
N PRO A 247 3.04 37.93 45.97
CA PRO A 247 2.29 38.71 44.95
C PRO A 247 3.04 39.87 44.20
N GLN A 248 2.33 40.45 43.22
CA GLN A 248 2.26 41.85 42.72
C GLN A 248 3.44 42.87 42.85
N ALA A 249 3.80 43.49 41.70
CA ALA A 249 3.82 44.95 41.40
C ALA A 249 4.17 45.13 39.89
N GLU A 250 3.41 45.82 39.03
CA GLU A 250 3.33 47.27 38.79
C GLU A 250 4.67 48.00 38.50
N GLY A 251 4.73 48.70 37.36
CA GLY A 251 5.88 49.49 36.89
C GLY A 251 5.67 50.04 35.47
N VAL A 252 5.43 51.35 35.39
CA VAL A 252 5.11 52.20 34.21
C VAL A 252 5.95 51.94 32.95
#